data_AF-A0A8J9X3U7-F1
#
_entry.id   AF-A0A8J9X3U7-F1
#
_cell.length_a   1.000
_cell.length_b   1.000
_cell.length_c   1.000
_cell.angle_alpha   90.00
_cell.angle_beta   90.00
_cell.angle_gamma   90.00
#
_symmetry.space_group_name_H-M   'P 1'
#
loop_
_entity.id
_entity.type
_entity.pdbx_description
1 polymer ?
#
loop_
_entity_poly.entity_id
_entity_poly.type
_entity_poly.pdbx_seq_one_letter_code
_entity_poly.pdbx_strand_id
1 'polypeptide(L)'
;MAKEESPTWLVYPDRQAIPLTEALQTLSQNSESPKVTLVFLDATWKYAKEMHKANEEKMQYPSHMLRVKLSPDDFAVFNPRRFDIRTPPSEDCLSTAECLAFIISKLEKEPFIYDTIMKPLDLMVQQWHAFAKQTRARKRRKKEHHGELFSANA
;
A
#
# COMPACT_ATOMS: atom_id res chain seq x y z
N MET A 1 -37.60 -9.88 1.99
CA MET A 1 -36.74 -8.82 2.54
C MET A 1 -35.52 -8.72 1.64
N ALA A 2 -35.31 -7.60 0.96
CA ALA A 2 -34.08 -7.39 0.21
C ALA A 2 -32.91 -7.45 1.21
N LYS A 3 -31.86 -8.22 0.89
CA LYS A 3 -30.63 -8.24 1.68
C LYS A 3 -30.05 -6.85 1.56
N GLU A 4 -29.92 -6.12 2.66
CA GLU A 4 -29.23 -4.84 2.67
C GLU A 4 -27.78 -5.11 2.26
N GLU A 5 -27.40 -4.73 1.04
CA GLU A 5 -26.06 -4.99 0.52
C GLU A 5 -25.07 -4.13 1.30
N SER A 6 -24.05 -4.78 1.88
CA SER A 6 -22.96 -4.08 2.55
C SER A 6 -22.25 -3.14 1.56
N PRO A 7 -21.98 -1.88 1.92
CA PRO A 7 -21.21 -0.97 1.08
C PRO A 7 -19.89 -1.61 0.64
N THR A 8 -19.56 -1.43 -0.63
CA THR A 8 -18.32 -1.96 -1.24
C THR A 8 -17.42 -0.81 -1.66
N TRP A 9 -16.19 -0.78 -1.17
CA TRP A 9 -15.23 0.29 -1.41
C TRP A 9 -14.04 -0.22 -2.21
N LEU A 10 -13.76 0.41 -3.34
CA LEU A 10 -12.48 0.31 -4.02
C LEU A 10 -11.51 1.32 -3.40
N VAL A 11 -10.46 0.84 -2.75
CA VAL A 11 -9.39 1.69 -2.23
C VAL A 11 -8.39 1.94 -3.34
N TYR A 12 -8.60 3.01 -4.10
CA TYR A 12 -7.77 3.37 -5.24
C TYR A 12 -7.87 4.88 -5.57
N PRO A 13 -6.75 5.60 -5.76
CA PRO A 13 -6.75 7.05 -5.94
C PRO A 13 -7.00 7.46 -7.40
N ASP A 14 -8.22 7.23 -7.90
CA ASP A 14 -8.64 7.75 -9.21
C ASP A 14 -9.34 9.11 -9.12
N ARG A 15 -9.87 9.58 -10.26
CA ARG A 15 -10.56 10.88 -10.35
C ARG A 15 -11.94 10.88 -9.70
N GLN A 16 -12.59 9.72 -9.62
CA GLN A 16 -13.91 9.57 -9.01
C GLN A 16 -13.80 9.28 -7.50
N ALA A 17 -12.60 9.07 -6.97
CA ALA A 17 -12.39 8.74 -5.57
C ALA A 17 -12.63 9.93 -4.63
N ILE A 18 -13.45 9.67 -3.61
CA ILE A 18 -13.69 10.60 -2.51
C ILE A 18 -12.69 10.36 -1.37
N PRO A 19 -12.38 11.38 -0.55
CA PRO A 19 -11.54 11.22 0.64
C PRO A 19 -12.12 10.20 1.63
N LEU A 20 -11.24 9.52 2.37
CA LEU A 20 -11.65 8.55 3.40
C LEU A 20 -12.60 9.17 4.44
N THR A 21 -12.35 10.42 4.85
CA THR A 21 -13.18 11.14 5.82
C THR A 21 -14.64 11.28 5.37
N GLU A 22 -14.86 11.58 4.09
CA GLU A 22 -16.19 11.64 3.48
C GLU A 22 -16.84 10.26 3.40
N ALA A 23 -16.08 9.23 3.03
CA ALA A 23 -16.57 7.85 2.98
C ALA A 23 -17.04 7.35 4.37
N LEU A 24 -16.31 7.67 5.43
CA LEU A 24 -16.66 7.32 6.82
C LEU A 24 -17.94 8.04 7.31
N GLN A 25 -18.17 9.28 6.88
CA GLN A 25 -19.39 10.01 7.21
C GLN A 25 -20.62 9.32 6.61
N THR A 26 -20.52 8.84 5.37
CA THR A 26 -21.59 8.09 4.68
C THR A 26 -21.95 6.79 5.41
N LEU A 27 -20.99 6.11 6.04
CA LEU A 27 -21.27 4.91 6.85
C LEU A 27 -22.02 5.24 8.14
N SER A 28 -21.62 6.32 8.81
CA SER A 28 -22.16 6.71 10.12
C SER A 28 -23.64 7.08 10.07
N GLN A 29 -24.16 7.44 8.89
CA GLN A 29 -25.57 7.77 8.67
C GLN A 29 -26.47 6.53 8.49
N ASN A 30 -25.90 5.35 8.21
CA ASN A 30 -26.66 4.20 7.72
C ASN A 30 -26.77 3.01 8.70
N SER A 31 -25.98 2.93 9.78
CA SER A 31 -26.03 1.81 10.75
C SER A 31 -25.12 2.03 11.98
N GLU A 32 -25.47 1.42 13.13
CA GLU A 32 -24.61 1.37 14.33
C GLU A 32 -23.35 0.49 14.14
N SER A 33 -23.35 -0.47 13.20
CA SER A 33 -22.21 -1.34 12.90
C SER A 33 -22.18 -1.78 11.42
N PRO A 34 -21.79 -0.88 10.50
CA PRO A 34 -21.82 -1.20 9.07
C PRO A 34 -20.71 -2.18 8.71
N LYS A 35 -21.08 -3.30 8.08
CA LYS A 35 -20.12 -4.18 7.41
C LYS A 35 -19.71 -3.52 6.10
N VAL A 36 -18.41 -3.38 5.85
CA VAL A 36 -17.87 -2.79 4.62
C VAL A 36 -17.02 -3.83 3.91
N THR A 37 -17.25 -4.02 2.61
CA THR A 37 -16.39 -4.83 1.76
C THR A 37 -15.31 -3.96 1.16
N LEU A 38 -14.04 -4.24 1.47
CA LEU A 38 -12.90 -3.52 0.92
C LEU A 38 -12.29 -4.27 -0.27
N VAL A 39 -12.06 -3.57 -1.37
CA VAL A 39 -11.42 -4.09 -2.58
C VAL A 39 -10.14 -3.31 -2.84
N PHE A 40 -9.04 -4.03 -3.05
CA PHE A 40 -7.72 -3.47 -3.35
C PHE A 40 -7.22 -4.02 -4.68
N LEU A 41 -6.50 -3.20 -5.44
CA LEU A 41 -5.76 -3.65 -6.63
C LEU A 41 -4.32 -3.93 -6.24
N ASP A 42 -4.01 -5.17 -5.86
CA ASP A 42 -2.66 -5.55 -5.44
C ASP A 42 -1.76 -5.87 -6.64
N ALA A 43 -0.93 -4.90 -7.02
CA ALA A 43 0.06 -5.05 -8.07
C ALA A 43 1.15 -3.98 -7.92
N THR A 44 2.16 -4.01 -8.79
CA THR A 44 3.03 -2.84 -8.95
C THR A 44 2.21 -1.65 -9.49
N TRP A 45 2.66 -0.43 -9.20
CA TRP A 45 1.99 0.81 -9.62
C TRP A 45 1.53 0.83 -11.09
N LYS A 46 2.41 0.39 -12.00
CA LYS A 46 2.10 0.30 -13.43
C LYS A 46 0.93 -0.65 -13.68
N TYR A 47 0.99 -1.86 -13.11
CA TYR A 47 -0.03 -2.89 -13.34
C TYR A 47 -1.35 -2.57 -12.63
N ALA A 48 -1.32 -1.98 -11.44
CA ALA A 48 -2.54 -1.52 -10.76
C ALA A 48 -3.28 -0.47 -11.61
N LYS A 49 -2.54 0.46 -12.23
CA LYS A 49 -3.08 1.46 -13.16
C LYS A 49 -3.68 0.82 -14.42
N GLU A 50 -3.01 -0.17 -14.99
CA GLU A 50 -3.50 -0.92 -16.16
C GLU A 50 -4.77 -1.71 -15.82
N MET A 51 -4.81 -2.39 -14.67
CA MET A 51 -5.99 -3.09 -14.17
C MET A 51 -7.18 -2.15 -13.96
N HIS A 52 -6.94 -0.99 -13.34
CA HIS A 52 -7.97 0.01 -13.14
C HIS A 52 -8.56 0.49 -14.47
N LYS A 53 -7.68 0.92 -15.39
CA LYS A 53 -8.07 1.40 -16.71
C LYS A 53 -8.88 0.36 -17.48
N ALA A 54 -8.46 -0.91 -17.47
CA ALA A 54 -9.18 -1.98 -18.13
C ALA A 54 -10.60 -2.20 -17.57
N ASN A 55 -10.77 -2.10 -16.24
CA ASN A 55 -12.09 -2.19 -15.62
C ASN A 55 -12.97 -0.98 -15.93
N GLU A 56 -12.39 0.23 -15.98
CA GLU A 56 -13.12 1.45 -16.36
C GLU A 56 -13.61 1.41 -17.82
N GLU A 57 -12.72 1.09 -18.76
CA GLU A 57 -13.05 1.04 -20.20
C GLU A 57 -14.14 0.03 -20.52
N LYS A 58 -14.22 -1.05 -19.73
CA LYS A 58 -15.23 -2.11 -19.87
C LYS A 58 -16.44 -1.92 -18.95
N MET A 59 -16.50 -0.83 -18.18
CA MET A 59 -17.56 -0.56 -17.21
C MET A 59 -17.81 -1.73 -16.24
N GLN A 60 -16.72 -2.36 -15.76
CA GLN A 60 -16.79 -3.56 -14.91
C GLN A 60 -16.98 -3.25 -13.42
N TYR A 61 -16.74 -2.01 -13.01
CA TYR A 61 -17.01 -1.59 -11.63
C TYR A 61 -18.52 -1.50 -11.39
N PRO A 62 -19.06 -2.15 -10.34
CA PRO A 62 -20.45 -2.01 -9.97
C PRO A 62 -20.83 -0.55 -9.69
N SER A 63 -22.03 -0.13 -10.07
CA SER A 63 -22.51 1.26 -9.88
C SER A 63 -22.60 1.68 -8.41
N HIS A 64 -22.77 0.73 -7.50
CA HIS A 64 -22.81 0.95 -6.04
C HIS A 64 -21.42 0.92 -5.38
N MET A 65 -20.34 0.66 -6.15
CA MET A 65 -18.98 0.62 -5.61
C MET A 65 -18.44 2.03 -5.42
N LEU A 66 -18.19 2.39 -4.16
CA LEU A 66 -17.58 3.68 -3.81
C LEU A 66 -16.07 3.62 -4.08
N ARG A 67 -15.50 4.68 -4.65
CA ARG A 67 -14.05 4.81 -4.79
C ARG A 67 -13.51 5.69 -3.67
N VAL A 68 -12.52 5.20 -2.95
CA VAL A 68 -11.97 5.85 -1.76
C VAL A 68 -10.47 6.05 -1.97
N LYS A 69 -10.01 7.28 -1.78
CA LYS A 69 -8.60 7.63 -1.77
C LYS A 69 -8.12 7.92 -0.36
N LEU A 70 -6.87 7.53 -0.10
CA LEU A 70 -6.14 7.88 1.10
C LEU A 70 -5.19 9.04 0.77
N SER A 71 -5.07 9.98 1.69
CA SER A 71 -4.14 11.12 1.64
C SER A 71 -3.11 10.98 2.77
N PRO A 72 -1.87 11.48 2.59
CA PRO A 72 -0.92 11.62 3.70
C PRO A 72 -1.52 12.32 4.92
N ASP A 73 -2.40 13.31 4.72
CA ASP A 73 -3.08 14.05 5.79
C ASP A 73 -4.03 13.19 6.63
N ASP A 74 -4.45 12.02 6.14
CA ASP A 74 -5.29 11.10 6.91
C ASP A 74 -4.49 10.43 8.05
N PHE A 75 -3.17 10.35 7.90
CA PHE A 75 -2.25 9.70 8.83
C PHE A 75 -1.85 10.65 9.96
N ALA A 76 -1.89 10.15 11.20
CA ALA A 76 -1.34 10.91 12.34
C ALA A 76 0.18 11.09 12.21
N VAL A 77 0.87 10.08 11.66
CA VAL A 77 2.28 10.11 11.30
C VAL A 77 2.43 9.42 9.96
N PHE A 78 2.73 10.17 8.91
CA PHE A 78 3.01 9.64 7.59
C PHE A 78 4.51 9.33 7.44
N ASN A 79 4.85 8.12 7.02
CA ASN A 79 6.23 7.72 6.73
C ASN A 79 6.40 7.51 5.22
N PRO A 80 6.82 8.54 4.45
CA PRO A 80 6.99 8.41 3.03
C PRO A 80 8.04 7.34 2.73
N ARG A 81 7.75 6.48 1.73
CA ARG A 81 8.65 5.39 1.32
C ARG A 81 9.03 4.42 2.45
N ARG A 82 8.12 4.15 3.40
CA ARG A 82 8.35 3.29 4.58
C ARG A 82 9.23 2.05 4.34
N PHE A 83 8.97 1.33 3.26
CA PHE A 83 9.71 0.10 2.96
C PHE A 83 11.01 0.29 2.17
N ASP A 84 11.18 1.42 1.47
CA ASP A 84 12.37 1.78 0.65
C ASP A 84 13.01 0.62 -0.16
N ILE A 85 12.19 -0.34 -0.59
CA ILE A 85 12.63 -1.49 -1.40
C ILE A 85 12.60 -1.17 -2.90
N ARG A 86 11.78 -0.20 -3.30
CA ARG A 86 11.61 0.30 -4.67
C ARG A 86 11.21 1.77 -4.62
N THR A 87 11.65 2.56 -5.60
CA THR A 87 11.24 3.96 -5.74
C THR A 87 9.76 4.03 -6.14
N PRO A 88 8.90 4.71 -5.35
CA PRO A 88 7.51 4.92 -5.74
C PRO A 88 7.38 6.03 -6.81
N PRO A 89 6.25 6.10 -7.53
CA PRO A 89 5.98 7.15 -8.51
C PRO A 89 5.93 8.57 -7.90
N SER A 90 5.46 8.69 -6.66
CA SER A 90 5.47 9.92 -5.85
C SER A 90 5.66 9.57 -4.36
N GLU A 91 5.87 10.58 -3.52
CA GLU A 91 6.09 10.38 -2.08
C GLU A 91 4.79 10.03 -1.33
N ASP A 92 3.65 10.42 -1.89
CA ASP A 92 2.31 10.16 -1.35
C ASP A 92 1.78 8.75 -1.68
N CYS A 93 2.54 7.97 -2.45
CA CYS A 93 2.18 6.63 -2.85
C CYS A 93 2.37 5.62 -1.70
N LEU A 94 1.26 5.01 -1.27
CA LEU A 94 1.20 3.98 -0.22
C LEU A 94 1.26 2.56 -0.79
N SER A 95 1.99 1.65 -0.14
CA SER A 95 1.85 0.22 -0.46
C SER A 95 0.45 -0.32 -0.16
N THR A 96 0.07 -1.44 -0.80
CA THR A 96 -1.19 -2.15 -0.50
C THR A 96 -1.35 -2.44 0.99
N ALA A 97 -0.26 -2.83 1.65
CA ALA A 97 -0.26 -3.13 3.08
C ALA A 97 -0.49 -1.89 3.95
N GLU A 98 0.11 -0.75 3.60
CA GLU A 98 -0.15 0.51 4.30
C GLU A 98 -1.60 0.95 4.11
N CYS A 99 -2.13 0.87 2.88
CA CYS A 99 -3.53 1.18 2.59
C CYS A 99 -4.48 0.33 3.43
N LEU A 100 -4.26 -0.99 3.46
CA LEU A 100 -5.08 -1.94 4.21
C LEU A 100 -5.04 -1.68 5.71
N ALA A 101 -3.84 -1.59 6.29
CA ALA A 101 -3.69 -1.40 7.73
C ALA A 101 -4.31 -0.07 8.17
N PHE A 102 -4.14 0.97 7.36
CA PHE A 102 -4.64 2.29 7.66
C PHE A 102 -6.16 2.35 7.60
N ILE A 103 -6.77 1.89 6.52
CA ILE A 103 -8.22 1.97 6.37
C ILE A 103 -8.96 1.13 7.42
N ILE A 104 -8.43 -0.05 7.77
CA ILE A 104 -9.01 -0.89 8.83
C ILE A 104 -8.91 -0.19 10.18
N SER A 105 -7.77 0.44 10.51
CA SER A 105 -7.62 1.18 11.77
C SER A 105 -8.65 2.29 11.93
N LYS A 106 -9.07 2.93 10.83
CA LYS A 106 -10.10 3.97 10.84
C LYS A 106 -11.52 3.41 10.91
N LEU A 107 -11.80 2.33 10.18
CA LEU A 107 -13.11 1.67 10.17
C LEU A 107 -13.45 1.06 11.54
N GLU A 108 -12.48 0.36 12.14
CA GLU A 108 -12.63 -0.26 13.46
C GLU A 108 -12.48 0.74 14.62
N LYS A 109 -12.05 1.97 14.34
CA LYS A 109 -11.70 3.01 15.33
C LYS A 109 -10.58 2.57 16.29
N GLU A 110 -9.72 1.67 15.84
CA GLU A 110 -8.62 1.09 16.62
C GLU A 110 -7.27 1.43 15.97
N PRO A 111 -6.61 2.53 16.40
CA PRO A 111 -5.38 3.01 15.76
C PRO A 111 -4.22 2.01 15.88
N PHE A 112 -4.21 1.17 16.91
CA PHE A 112 -3.14 0.17 17.14
C PHE A 112 -3.08 -0.91 16.03
N ILE A 113 -4.15 -1.09 15.26
CA ILE A 113 -4.19 -2.05 14.14
C ILE A 113 -3.10 -1.71 13.11
N TYR A 114 -2.91 -0.42 12.83
CA TYR A 114 -1.89 0.02 11.88
C TYR A 114 -0.49 -0.44 12.31
N ASP A 115 -0.11 -0.12 13.55
CA ASP A 115 1.20 -0.50 14.11
C ASP A 115 1.37 -2.01 14.21
N THR A 116 0.30 -2.73 14.54
CA THR A 116 0.31 -4.19 14.65
C THR A 116 0.64 -4.85 13.31
N ILE A 117 0.08 -4.35 12.22
CA ILE A 117 0.33 -4.87 10.87
C ILE A 117 1.68 -4.39 10.33
N MET A 118 2.06 -3.13 10.58
CA MET A 118 3.30 -2.56 10.06
C MET A 118 4.55 -3.16 10.71
N LYS A 119 4.52 -3.43 12.03
CA LYS A 119 5.68 -3.95 12.78
C LYS A 119 6.36 -5.18 12.16
N PRO A 120 5.65 -6.28 11.79
CA PRO A 120 6.29 -7.41 11.13
C PRO A 120 6.86 -7.05 9.75
N LEU A 121 6.20 -6.18 8.98
CA LEU A 121 6.68 -5.75 7.67
C LEU A 121 7.95 -4.91 7.79
N ASP A 122 8.02 -4.02 8.77
CA ASP A 122 9.23 -3.25 9.07
C ASP A 122 10.40 -4.16 9.42
N LEU A 123 10.17 -5.17 10.27
CA LEU A 123 11.20 -6.15 10.62
C LEU A 123 11.67 -6.93 9.39
N MET A 124 10.76 -7.34 8.50
CA MET A 124 11.13 -8.00 7.24
C MET A 124 12.00 -7.10 6.36
N VAL A 125 11.65 -5.82 6.22
CA VAL A 125 12.41 -4.84 5.45
C VAL A 125 13.79 -4.59 6.07
N GLN A 126 13.86 -4.45 7.40
CA GLN A 126 15.13 -4.31 8.12
C GLN A 126 16.05 -5.52 7.87
N GLN A 127 15.53 -6.74 7.97
CA GLN A 127 16.28 -7.97 7.68
C GLN A 127 16.74 -8.02 6.22
N TRP A 128 15.87 -7.61 5.28
CA TRP A 128 16.22 -7.53 3.87
C TRP A 128 17.36 -6.55 3.60
N HIS A 129 17.33 -5.35 4.18
CA HIS A 129 18.42 -4.38 4.05
C HIS A 129 19.73 -4.90 4.64
N ALA A 130 19.68 -5.54 5.81
CA ALA A 130 20.87 -6.15 6.43
C ALA A 130 21.51 -7.19 5.49
N PHE A 131 20.70 -8.08 4.93
CA PHE A 131 21.14 -9.08 3.96
C PHE A 131 21.70 -8.46 2.66
N ALA A 132 21.00 -7.47 2.10
CA ALA A 132 21.42 -6.78 0.88
C ALA A 132 22.77 -6.08 1.06
N LYS A 133 22.98 -5.42 2.20
CA LYS A 133 24.25 -4.75 2.55
C LYS A 133 25.40 -5.74 2.66
N GLN A 134 25.21 -6.86 3.36
CA GLN A 134 26.21 -7.91 3.48
C GLN A 134 26.58 -8.52 2.12
N THR A 135 25.57 -8.78 1.28
CA THR A 135 25.77 -9.34 -0.06
C THR A 135 26.55 -8.38 -0.97
N ARG A 136 26.22 -7.08 -0.95
CA ARG A 136 26.95 -6.04 -1.69
C ARG A 136 28.41 -5.94 -1.22
N ALA A 137 28.66 -5.97 0.09
CA ALA A 137 30.01 -5.96 0.65
C ALA A 137 30.83 -7.19 0.19
N ARG A 138 30.23 -8.39 0.21
CA ARG A 138 30.88 -9.61 -0.27
C ARG A 138 31.22 -9.55 -1.77
N LYS A 139 30.32 -9.01 -2.60
CA LYS A 139 30.59 -8.81 -4.03
C LYS A 139 31.73 -7.81 -4.26
N ARG A 140 31.79 -6.72 -3.49
CA ARG A 140 32.87 -5.73 -3.60
C ARG A 140 34.24 -6.34 -3.27
N ARG A 141 34.34 -7.05 -2.14
CA ARG A 141 35.58 -7.76 -1.75
C ARG A 141 36.06 -8.76 -2.80
N LYS A 142 35.15 -9.51 -3.43
CA LYS A 142 35.50 -10.43 -4.53
C LYS A 142 36.07 -9.69 -5.75
N LYS A 143 35.50 -8.54 -6.11
CA LYS A 143 36.01 -7.72 -7.23
C LYS A 143 37.38 -7.13 -6.92
N GLU A 144 37.58 -6.60 -5.71
CA GLU A 144 38.88 -6.09 -5.23
C GLU A 144 39.95 -7.19 -5.30
N HIS A 145 39.65 -8.38 -4.76
CA HIS A 145 40.59 -9.50 -4.77
C HIS A 145 40.92 -10.02 -6.18
N HIS A 146 39.95 -10.05 -7.11
CA HIS A 146 40.22 -10.37 -8.51
C HIS A 146 41.08 -9.29 -9.18
N GLY A 147 40.81 -8.00 -8.93
CA GLY A 147 41.59 -6.89 -9.47
C GLY A 147 43.05 -6.91 -9.00
N GLU A 148 43.30 -7.22 -7.73
CA GLU A 148 44.65 -7.38 -7.17
C GLU A 148 45.42 -8.54 -7.82
N LEU A 149 44.76 -9.67 -8.08
CA LEU A 149 45.37 -10.82 -8.78
C LEU A 149 45.75 -10.52 -10.24
N PHE A 150 45.02 -9.62 -10.91
CA PHE A 150 45.37 -9.20 -12.28
C PHE A 150 46.47 -8.13 -12.31
N SER A 151 46.55 -7.24 -11.31
CA SER A 151 47.65 -6.27 -11.21
C SER A 151 48.96 -6.86 -10.70
N ALA A 152 48.95 -7.97 -9.96
CA ALA A 152 50.16 -8.63 -9.47
C ALA A 152 50.85 -9.53 -10.50
N ASN A 153 50.24 -9.76 -11.67
CA ASN A 153 50.74 -10.62 -12.75
C ASN A 153 51.04 -9.85 -14.05
N ALA A 154 51.11 -8.52 -14.01
CA ALA A 154 51.52 -7.63 -15.09
C ALA A 154 52.81 -6.90 -14.70
#